data_AF-A0A0D2B2B5-F1
#
_entry.id   AF-A0A0D2B2B5-F1
#
_cell.length_a   1.000
_cell.length_b   1.000
_cell.length_c   1.000
_cell.angle_alpha   90.00
_cell.angle_beta   90.00
_cell.angle_gamma   90.00
#
_symmetry.space_group_name_H-M   'P 1'
#
loop_
_entity.id
_entity.type
_entity.pdbx_description
1 polymer ?
#
loop_
_entity_poly.entity_id
_entity_poly.type
_entity_poly.pdbx_seq_one_letter_code
_entity_poly.pdbx_strand_id
1 'polypeptide(L)'
;MSDDDDFMQDSDAEQYDFEYEDDDDLSGSGDVDIENKYYNAKQLKADAPEEAVTEFLGVPDLEEEKGDWGFKGLKQAIKLEFALGRYEDAIKHYKQLLTYVKSAVTRNYSEKSINNMLDYIEKVASGTDQSAYRCMEEFYSLTLDTFQATNNERLALKTNVKLAKLYLDKKDYASLTNKVREIHKACQREDGTDDPGKGTYSLEAYALEIQMYAEMKNNKRLKSLYQKALTVRSAVPHPKVQGIIRECGGKMHMSEENWKEAQSDFFESFKNYDEAGSMQRIQVLKYLVLTTMLMQSDINPFDSQETKPYKNDPRISAMTDLVDAYQRDDIHRYESILKENQDLLADPFIAENIDEVSRNMRSKAVLKLIAPYTRFTLQFISKHIKIPVSEVQDILGVLIVDKRLRAKINQANGTVEVMTSTEDTVHLDKLSDWTSAVDHLWSSLLNEGEGFRSEEAHGSGSFGGLMAYPMGMESGNAIPSRGAGHRGRGARGGRGGGKALVPPV
;
A
#
# COMPACT_ATOMS: atom_id res chain seq x y z
N MET A 1 46.68 3.05 2.10
CA MET A 1 46.32 2.21 3.25
C MET A 1 44.81 2.27 3.31
N SER A 2 44.19 1.20 2.84
CA SER A 2 42.77 1.05 2.53
C SER A 2 42.31 -0.12 3.36
N ASP A 3 41.53 0.13 4.40
CA ASP A 3 40.83 -0.87 5.21
C ASP A 3 39.69 -0.12 5.91
N ASP A 4 38.47 -0.18 5.35
CA ASP A 4 37.21 0.09 6.07
C ASP A 4 35.99 -0.44 5.26
N ASP A 5 36.18 -1.55 4.53
CA ASP A 5 35.17 -2.17 3.65
C ASP A 5 34.55 -3.46 4.25
N ASP A 6 34.62 -3.62 5.58
CA ASP A 6 34.29 -4.88 6.28
C ASP A 6 32.95 -4.85 7.05
N PHE A 7 31.98 -4.03 6.62
CA PHE A 7 30.63 -4.02 7.23
C PHE A 7 29.49 -4.24 6.22
N MET A 8 29.63 -5.25 5.37
CA MET A 8 28.56 -5.71 4.47
C MET A 8 28.52 -7.24 4.40
N GLN A 9 27.92 -7.86 5.40
CA GLN A 9 27.27 -9.17 5.22
C GLN A 9 25.78 -8.99 5.52
N ASP A 10 25.01 -8.96 4.43
CA ASP A 10 23.57 -9.11 4.42
C ASP A 10 23.25 -10.53 4.91
N SER A 11 23.23 -10.71 6.23
CA SER A 11 22.72 -11.91 6.85
C SER A 11 21.21 -11.73 6.99
N ASP A 12 20.48 -12.27 6.02
CA ASP A 12 19.10 -12.70 6.23
C ASP A 12 19.05 -13.50 7.53
N ALA A 13 18.59 -12.85 8.60
CA ALA A 13 18.45 -13.42 9.93
C ALA A 13 17.24 -14.37 10.04
N GLU A 14 16.81 -14.94 8.92
CA GLU A 14 15.89 -16.07 8.89
C GLU A 14 16.67 -17.29 8.37
N GLN A 15 16.92 -18.23 9.29
CA GLN A 15 17.53 -19.56 9.07
C GLN A 15 19.06 -19.64 9.08
N TYR A 16 19.70 -19.09 10.13
CA TYR A 16 20.86 -19.77 10.72
C TYR A 16 20.35 -20.90 11.63
N ASP A 17 19.64 -21.86 11.05
CA ASP A 17 19.49 -23.17 11.68
C ASP A 17 20.85 -23.83 11.49
N PHE A 18 21.62 -23.94 12.57
CA PHE A 18 22.81 -24.78 12.58
C PHE A 18 22.39 -26.12 11.97
N GLU A 19 22.92 -26.46 10.79
CA GLU A 19 22.92 -27.84 10.29
C GLU A 19 23.77 -28.65 11.27
N TYR A 20 23.23 -28.92 12.46
CA TYR A 20 23.48 -30.21 13.06
C TYR A 20 22.85 -31.17 12.05
N GLU A 21 23.70 -31.80 11.24
CA GLU A 21 23.36 -33.13 10.73
C GLU A 21 22.89 -33.89 11.98
N ASP A 22 21.56 -34.02 12.17
CA ASP A 22 20.98 -34.84 13.23
C ASP A 22 21.55 -36.24 12.98
N ASP A 23 22.69 -36.54 13.61
CA ASP A 23 23.15 -37.86 14.02
C ASP A 23 22.12 -38.36 15.06
N ASP A 24 20.88 -38.53 14.61
CA ASP A 24 19.91 -39.35 15.33
C ASP A 24 20.34 -40.81 15.10
N ASP A 25 21.32 -41.22 15.90
CA ASP A 25 21.69 -42.59 16.22
C ASP A 25 20.49 -43.31 16.86
N LEU A 26 19.47 -43.62 16.06
CA LEU A 26 18.50 -44.65 16.43
C LEU A 26 19.05 -46.02 16.05
N SER A 27 19.85 -46.55 16.95
CA SER A 27 20.30 -47.94 16.99
C SER A 27 19.12 -48.92 16.88
N GLY A 28 19.12 -49.77 15.84
CA GLY A 28 18.11 -50.82 15.72
C GLY A 28 18.09 -51.65 14.44
N SER A 29 19.16 -52.44 14.21
CA SER A 29 19.22 -53.67 13.39
C SER A 29 18.83 -53.66 11.90
N GLY A 30 19.83 -53.90 11.04
CA GLY A 30 19.65 -54.69 9.81
C GLY A 30 19.95 -53.97 8.49
N ASP A 31 21.22 -53.64 8.23
CA ASP A 31 22.02 -54.18 7.10
C ASP A 31 23.30 -53.34 6.92
N VAL A 32 24.42 -53.87 7.41
CA VAL A 32 25.75 -53.22 7.35
C VAL A 32 26.15 -52.87 5.91
N ASP A 33 25.64 -53.62 4.94
CA ASP A 33 25.92 -53.41 3.51
C ASP A 33 25.20 -52.19 2.91
N ILE A 34 24.01 -51.83 3.42
CA ILE A 34 23.24 -50.67 2.98
C ILE A 34 23.86 -49.39 3.54
N GLU A 35 24.27 -49.42 4.80
CA GLU A 35 24.94 -48.31 5.48
C GLU A 35 26.31 -48.01 4.84
N ASN A 36 27.11 -49.05 4.55
CA ASN A 36 28.40 -48.89 3.87
C ASN A 36 28.26 -48.27 2.47
N LYS A 37 27.23 -48.64 1.70
CA LYS A 37 26.97 -48.03 0.39
C LYS A 37 26.56 -46.57 0.49
N TYR A 38 25.73 -46.22 1.47
CA TYR A 38 25.33 -44.83 1.70
C TYR A 38 26.53 -43.92 2.07
N TYR A 39 27.43 -44.38 2.93
CA TYR A 39 28.62 -43.61 3.29
C TYR A 39 29.63 -43.51 2.14
N ASN A 40 29.75 -44.55 1.31
CA ASN A 40 30.57 -44.51 0.09
C ASN A 40 30.03 -43.47 -0.90
N ALA A 41 28.71 -43.45 -1.12
CA ALA A 41 28.05 -42.43 -1.93
C ALA A 41 28.25 -41.00 -1.36
N LYS A 42 28.25 -40.84 -0.03
CA LYS A 42 28.51 -39.54 0.64
C LYS A 42 29.94 -39.06 0.39
N GLN A 43 30.93 -39.95 0.38
CA GLN A 43 32.33 -39.59 0.06
C GLN A 43 32.48 -39.19 -1.41
N LEU A 44 31.81 -39.89 -2.32
CA LEU A 44 31.82 -39.60 -3.76
C LEU A 44 31.13 -38.29 -4.14
N LYS A 45 30.31 -37.71 -3.25
CA LYS A 45 29.57 -36.46 -3.48
C LYS A 45 30.46 -35.28 -3.88
N ALA A 46 31.69 -35.21 -3.36
CA ALA A 46 32.62 -34.13 -3.63
C ALA A 46 33.41 -34.33 -4.94
N ASP A 47 33.73 -35.58 -5.27
CA ASP A 47 34.64 -35.92 -6.38
C ASP A 47 33.91 -36.27 -7.68
N ALA A 48 32.77 -36.97 -7.60
CA ALA A 48 32.01 -37.46 -8.74
C ALA A 48 30.49 -37.42 -8.46
N PRO A 49 29.82 -36.27 -8.64
CA PRO A 49 28.42 -36.09 -8.25
C PRO A 49 27.44 -36.95 -9.07
N GLU A 50 27.78 -37.31 -10.32
CA GLU A 50 26.93 -38.19 -11.13
C GLU A 50 26.98 -39.66 -10.68
N GLU A 51 28.17 -40.15 -10.30
CA GLU A 51 28.34 -41.52 -9.76
C GLU A 51 27.75 -41.63 -8.36
N ALA A 52 27.88 -40.58 -7.55
CA ALA A 52 27.24 -40.50 -6.24
C ALA A 52 25.71 -40.62 -6.34
N VAL A 53 25.07 -40.01 -7.34
CA VAL A 53 23.62 -40.16 -7.58
C VAL A 53 23.27 -41.61 -7.87
N THR A 54 24.02 -42.30 -8.72
CA THR A 54 23.74 -43.71 -9.04
C THR A 54 23.89 -44.63 -7.82
N GLU A 55 24.90 -44.38 -6.97
CA GLU A 55 25.08 -45.14 -5.72
C GLU A 55 23.97 -44.83 -4.72
N PHE A 56 23.54 -43.56 -4.58
CA PHE A 56 22.40 -43.20 -3.73
C PHE A 56 21.06 -43.80 -4.21
N LEU A 57 20.86 -43.92 -5.53
CA LEU A 57 19.69 -44.57 -6.12
C LEU A 57 19.73 -46.10 -6.01
N GLY A 58 20.91 -46.69 -5.81
CA GLY A 58 21.07 -48.12 -5.54
C GLY A 58 20.75 -48.53 -4.10
N VAL A 59 20.70 -47.59 -3.15
CA VAL A 59 20.37 -47.84 -1.74
C VAL A 59 18.92 -48.31 -1.55
N PRO A 60 17.89 -47.67 -2.15
CA PRO A 60 16.50 -48.12 -2.08
C PRO A 60 16.24 -49.52 -2.65
N ASP A 61 16.98 -49.93 -3.69
CA ASP A 61 16.80 -51.24 -4.35
C ASP A 61 17.32 -52.42 -3.51
N LEU A 62 18.14 -52.14 -2.49
CA LEU A 62 18.71 -53.13 -1.57
C LEU A 62 17.82 -53.38 -0.35
N GLU A 63 16.85 -52.49 -0.08
CA GLU A 63 15.90 -52.64 1.01
C GLU A 63 14.71 -53.51 0.55
N GLU A 64 14.56 -54.73 1.11
CA GLU A 64 13.40 -55.60 0.83
C GLU A 64 12.08 -55.01 1.35
N GLU A 65 12.12 -54.30 2.49
CA GLU A 65 11.04 -53.48 3.00
C GLU A 65 11.49 -52.02 3.07
N LYS A 66 10.62 -51.10 2.64
CA LYS A 66 10.92 -49.66 2.63
C LYS A 66 11.39 -49.20 4.01
N GLY A 67 12.66 -48.81 4.11
CA GLY A 67 13.31 -48.40 5.35
C GLY A 67 13.78 -46.95 5.34
N ASP A 68 14.46 -46.57 6.43
CA ASP A 68 14.96 -45.21 6.64
C ASP A 68 16.19 -44.90 5.77
N TRP A 69 16.97 -45.91 5.37
CA TRP A 69 18.18 -45.72 4.54
C TRP A 69 17.83 -45.45 3.09
N GLY A 70 16.81 -46.13 2.54
CA GLY A 70 16.25 -45.82 1.23
C GLY A 70 15.72 -44.38 1.16
N PHE A 71 15.08 -43.89 2.22
CA PHE A 71 14.62 -42.50 2.30
C PHE A 71 15.79 -41.49 2.36
N LYS A 72 16.83 -41.77 3.15
CA LYS A 72 18.04 -40.93 3.22
C LYS A 72 18.79 -40.89 1.89
N GLY A 73 18.90 -42.03 1.20
CA GLY A 73 19.51 -42.16 -0.12
C GLY A 73 18.79 -41.31 -1.17
N LEU A 74 17.47 -41.51 -1.32
CA LEU A 74 16.65 -40.72 -2.24
C LEU A 74 16.72 -39.22 -1.95
N LYS A 75 16.73 -38.82 -0.67
CA LYS A 75 16.85 -37.41 -0.28
C LYS A 75 18.15 -36.77 -0.78
N GLN A 76 19.29 -37.46 -0.66
CA GLN A 76 20.57 -36.94 -1.15
C GLN A 76 20.67 -37.01 -2.67
N ALA A 77 20.14 -38.06 -3.30
CA ALA A 77 20.05 -38.17 -4.76
C ALA A 77 19.30 -36.97 -5.35
N ILE A 78 18.10 -36.64 -4.84
CA ILE A 78 17.29 -35.52 -5.34
C ILE A 78 18.02 -34.18 -5.18
N LYS A 79 18.70 -33.96 -4.05
CA LYS A 79 19.50 -32.74 -3.85
C LYS A 79 20.61 -32.61 -4.90
N LEU A 80 21.29 -33.72 -5.22
CA LEU A 80 22.35 -33.74 -6.22
C LEU A 80 21.84 -33.62 -7.65
N GLU A 81 20.76 -34.32 -8.00
CA GLU A 81 20.11 -34.22 -9.31
C GLU A 81 19.60 -32.81 -9.58
N PHE A 82 19.05 -32.15 -8.55
CA PHE A 82 18.64 -30.76 -8.65
C PHE A 82 19.83 -29.82 -8.85
N ALA A 83 20.93 -30.04 -8.14
CA ALA A 83 22.18 -29.27 -8.32
C ALA A 83 22.84 -29.50 -9.70
N LEU A 84 22.67 -30.69 -10.27
CA LEU A 84 23.17 -31.07 -11.61
C LEU A 84 22.23 -30.65 -12.76
N GLY A 85 21.07 -30.04 -12.46
CA GLY A 85 20.08 -29.61 -13.46
C GLY A 85 19.25 -30.73 -14.10
N ARG A 86 19.27 -31.94 -13.51
CA ARG A 86 18.49 -33.11 -13.99
C ARG A 86 17.07 -33.10 -13.40
N TYR A 87 16.29 -32.11 -13.79
CA TYR A 87 14.99 -31.83 -13.18
C TYR A 87 13.94 -32.95 -13.38
N GLU A 88 13.89 -33.59 -14.55
CA GLU A 88 12.90 -34.65 -14.81
C GLU A 88 13.12 -35.91 -13.97
N ASP A 89 14.38 -36.27 -13.74
CA ASP A 89 14.73 -37.44 -12.93
C ASP A 89 14.51 -37.15 -11.44
N ALA A 90 14.83 -35.93 -11.00
CA ALA A 90 14.53 -35.48 -9.64
C ALA A 90 13.02 -35.56 -9.34
N ILE A 91 12.14 -35.24 -10.29
CA ILE A 91 10.68 -35.39 -10.14
C ILE A 91 10.26 -36.86 -9.98
N LYS A 92 10.86 -37.78 -10.76
CA LYS A 92 10.56 -39.22 -10.64
C LYS A 92 10.98 -39.75 -9.28
N HIS A 93 12.19 -39.42 -8.83
CA HIS A 93 12.71 -39.86 -7.54
C HIS A 93 11.98 -39.19 -6.37
N TYR A 94 11.50 -37.96 -6.54
CA TYR A 94 10.64 -37.32 -5.55
C TYR A 94 9.28 -38.01 -5.42
N LYS A 95 8.65 -38.42 -6.53
CA LYS A 95 7.43 -39.25 -6.48
C LYS A 95 7.67 -40.55 -5.72
N GLN A 96 8.82 -41.19 -5.93
CA GLN A 96 9.20 -42.38 -5.17
C GLN A 96 9.36 -42.06 -3.68
N LEU A 97 10.07 -40.99 -3.32
CA LEU A 97 10.26 -40.54 -1.94
C LEU A 97 8.91 -40.29 -1.23
N LEU A 98 7.94 -39.67 -1.90
CA LEU A 98 6.60 -39.45 -1.34
C LEU A 98 5.84 -40.76 -1.02
N THR A 99 6.21 -41.88 -1.63
CA THR A 99 5.63 -43.18 -1.25
C THR A 99 6.14 -43.70 0.09
N TYR A 100 7.38 -43.38 0.47
CA TYR A 100 7.96 -43.74 1.78
C TYR A 100 7.28 -42.97 2.92
N VAL A 101 6.84 -41.73 2.64
CA VAL A 101 6.07 -40.89 3.58
C VAL A 101 4.74 -41.53 4.00
N LYS A 102 4.16 -42.39 3.15
CA LYS A 102 2.88 -43.06 3.43
C LYS A 102 3.01 -44.35 4.25
N SER A 103 4.16 -45.02 4.20
CA SER A 103 4.27 -46.41 4.67
C SER A 103 5.45 -46.72 5.60
N ALA A 104 6.57 -46.01 5.49
CA ALA A 104 7.84 -46.41 6.09
C ALA A 104 8.34 -45.43 7.17
N VAL A 105 8.15 -44.14 6.96
CA VAL A 105 8.82 -43.10 7.73
C VAL A 105 7.86 -42.40 8.68
N THR A 106 8.33 -42.04 9.88
CA THR A 106 7.50 -41.29 10.83
C THR A 106 7.07 -39.93 10.27
N ARG A 107 5.86 -39.48 10.64
CA ARG A 107 5.25 -38.23 10.17
C ARG A 107 6.12 -36.99 10.46
N ASN A 108 6.77 -36.93 11.62
CA ASN A 108 7.60 -35.80 12.01
C ASN A 108 8.92 -35.76 11.23
N TYR A 109 9.55 -36.92 11.01
CA TYR A 109 10.81 -37.00 10.26
C TYR A 109 10.62 -36.69 8.77
N SER A 110 9.52 -37.18 8.19
CA SER A 110 9.13 -36.82 6.81
C SER A 110 8.79 -35.34 6.67
N GLU A 111 8.09 -34.73 7.65
CA GLU A 111 7.81 -33.29 7.67
C GLU A 111 9.09 -32.44 7.71
N LYS A 112 10.03 -32.72 8.62
CA LYS A 112 11.32 -32.02 8.67
C LYS A 112 12.09 -32.19 7.36
N SER A 113 12.17 -33.42 6.85
CA SER A 113 12.96 -33.72 5.65
C SER A 113 12.39 -33.06 4.39
N ILE A 114 11.06 -33.02 4.22
CA ILE A 114 10.44 -32.34 3.08
C ILE A 114 10.61 -30.82 3.20
N ASN A 115 10.44 -30.23 4.38
CA ASN A 115 10.69 -28.79 4.56
C ASN A 115 12.14 -28.43 4.20
N ASN A 116 13.13 -29.13 4.76
CA ASN A 116 14.54 -28.86 4.50
C ASN A 116 14.92 -29.10 3.02
N MET A 117 14.22 -30.02 2.33
CA MET A 117 14.42 -30.23 0.90
C MET A 117 13.84 -29.07 0.08
N LEU A 118 12.62 -28.63 0.39
CA LEU A 118 11.99 -27.49 -0.28
C LEU A 118 12.79 -26.20 -0.05
N ASP A 119 13.29 -25.97 1.17
CA ASP A 119 14.14 -24.80 1.48
C ASP A 119 15.47 -24.84 0.70
N TYR A 120 16.08 -26.03 0.57
CA TYR A 120 17.30 -26.20 -0.24
C TYR A 120 17.04 -25.94 -1.73
N ILE A 121 15.95 -26.49 -2.26
CA ILE A 121 15.55 -26.31 -3.66
C ILE A 121 15.25 -24.84 -3.94
N GLU A 122 14.54 -24.15 -3.05
CA GLU A 122 14.26 -22.71 -3.14
C GLU A 122 15.56 -21.89 -3.18
N LYS A 123 16.50 -22.17 -2.27
CA LYS A 123 17.80 -21.50 -2.25
C LYS A 123 18.63 -21.70 -3.53
N VAL A 124 18.62 -22.91 -4.08
CA VAL A 124 19.37 -23.25 -5.31
C VAL A 124 18.67 -22.68 -6.57
N ALA A 125 17.34 -22.67 -6.59
CA ALA A 125 16.55 -22.19 -7.71
C ALA A 125 16.55 -20.66 -7.83
N SER A 126 16.77 -19.92 -6.74
CA SER A 126 16.86 -18.45 -6.71
C SER A 126 17.95 -17.83 -7.61
N GLY A 127 18.76 -18.64 -8.31
CA GLY A 127 19.72 -18.23 -9.32
C GLY A 127 19.66 -18.96 -10.66
N THR A 128 18.66 -19.83 -10.91
CA THR A 128 18.63 -20.71 -12.12
C THR A 128 17.34 -20.66 -12.94
N ASP A 129 17.46 -21.13 -14.19
CA ASP A 129 16.49 -21.13 -15.32
C ASP A 129 15.01 -21.41 -14.99
N GLN A 130 14.12 -21.00 -15.91
CA GLN A 130 12.67 -21.34 -15.92
C GLN A 130 12.37 -22.83 -15.70
N SER A 131 13.30 -23.72 -16.04
CA SER A 131 13.23 -25.17 -15.86
C SER A 131 13.23 -25.57 -14.37
N ALA A 132 14.03 -24.90 -13.54
CA ALA A 132 14.09 -25.13 -12.09
C ALA A 132 12.77 -24.77 -11.41
N TYR A 133 12.16 -23.66 -11.83
CA TYR A 133 10.86 -23.21 -11.33
C TYR A 133 9.72 -24.17 -11.69
N ARG A 134 9.72 -24.75 -12.90
CA ARG A 134 8.75 -25.79 -13.27
C ARG A 134 8.89 -27.02 -12.39
N CYS A 135 10.12 -27.44 -12.13
CA CYS A 135 10.41 -28.56 -11.25
C CYS A 135 9.93 -28.29 -9.81
N MET A 136 10.15 -27.07 -9.30
CA MET A 136 9.61 -26.64 -8.01
C MET A 136 8.08 -26.69 -7.95
N GLU A 137 7.40 -26.16 -8.98
CA GLU A 137 5.94 -26.16 -9.05
C GLU A 137 5.39 -27.61 -9.03
N GLU A 138 6.04 -28.52 -9.75
CA GLU A 138 5.72 -29.95 -9.69
C GLU A 138 6.02 -30.57 -8.32
N PHE A 139 7.15 -30.24 -7.68
CA PHE A 139 7.43 -30.70 -6.33
C PHE A 139 6.37 -30.24 -5.33
N TYR A 140 6.02 -28.95 -5.32
CA TYR A 140 4.99 -28.43 -4.43
C TYR A 140 3.62 -29.07 -4.70
N SER A 141 3.22 -29.27 -5.96
CA SER A 141 1.94 -29.91 -6.27
C SER A 141 1.90 -31.39 -5.83
N LEU A 142 2.94 -32.17 -6.09
CA LEU A 142 3.05 -33.57 -5.64
C LEU A 142 3.08 -33.70 -4.12
N THR A 143 3.76 -32.75 -3.46
CA THR A 143 3.80 -32.64 -2.00
C THR A 143 2.40 -32.39 -1.44
N LEU A 144 1.66 -31.45 -2.04
CA LEU A 144 0.30 -31.09 -1.63
C LEU A 144 -0.66 -32.25 -1.79
N ASP A 145 -0.65 -32.95 -2.92
CA ASP A 145 -1.50 -34.13 -3.16
C ASP A 145 -1.24 -35.22 -2.12
N THR A 146 0.03 -35.41 -1.75
CA THR A 146 0.41 -36.39 -0.73
C THR A 146 -0.04 -35.96 0.67
N PHE A 147 0.14 -34.68 1.04
CA PHE A 147 -0.27 -34.17 2.35
C PHE A 147 -1.78 -34.06 2.52
N GLN A 148 -2.53 -33.83 1.45
CA GLN A 148 -3.99 -33.94 1.46
C GLN A 148 -4.43 -35.39 1.71
N ALA A 149 -3.78 -36.37 1.08
CA ALA A 149 -4.05 -37.78 1.32
C ALA A 149 -3.69 -38.25 2.75
N THR A 150 -2.68 -37.65 3.38
CA THR A 150 -2.22 -37.99 4.74
C THR A 150 -2.91 -37.18 5.85
N ASN A 151 -3.87 -36.31 5.51
CA ASN A 151 -4.60 -35.44 6.44
C ASN A 151 -3.70 -34.51 7.28
N ASN A 152 -2.66 -33.94 6.65
CA ASN A 152 -1.70 -33.02 7.27
C ASN A 152 -2.12 -31.56 7.02
N GLU A 153 -3.21 -31.10 7.61
CA GLU A 153 -3.74 -29.74 7.34
C GLU A 153 -2.71 -28.61 7.56
N ARG A 154 -1.95 -28.64 8.65
CA ARG A 154 -0.96 -27.60 8.98
C ARG A 154 0.15 -27.51 7.93
N LEU A 155 0.69 -28.65 7.53
CA LEU A 155 1.80 -28.71 6.59
C LEU A 155 1.33 -28.42 5.16
N ALA A 156 0.12 -28.88 4.81
CA ALA A 156 -0.52 -28.52 3.55
C ALA A 156 -0.74 -27.00 3.45
N LEU A 157 -1.21 -26.35 4.52
CA LEU A 157 -1.34 -24.88 4.56
C LEU A 157 0.00 -24.17 4.40
N LYS A 158 1.03 -24.58 5.15
CA LYS A 158 2.39 -23.99 5.02
C LYS A 158 2.94 -24.15 3.60
N THR A 159 2.76 -25.32 3.00
CA THR A 159 3.21 -25.63 1.63
C THR A 159 2.42 -24.80 0.60
N ASN A 160 1.11 -24.64 0.78
CA ASN A 160 0.28 -23.79 -0.07
C ASN A 160 0.71 -22.32 -0.01
N VAL A 161 1.05 -21.79 1.18
CA VAL A 161 1.54 -20.41 1.32
C VAL A 161 2.89 -20.23 0.61
N LYS A 162 3.82 -21.19 0.75
CA LYS A 162 5.10 -21.16 0.02
C LYS A 162 4.90 -21.18 -1.50
N LEU A 163 4.00 -22.05 -1.98
CA LEU A 163 3.65 -22.11 -3.40
C LEU A 163 3.04 -20.79 -3.89
N ALA A 164 2.20 -20.15 -3.07
CA ALA A 164 1.64 -18.84 -3.38
C ALA A 164 2.72 -17.75 -3.44
N LYS A 165 3.71 -17.75 -2.54
CA LYS A 165 4.89 -16.86 -2.62
C LYS A 165 5.64 -17.04 -3.95
N LEU A 166 5.87 -18.28 -4.36
CA LEU A 166 6.53 -18.58 -5.64
C LEU A 166 5.74 -18.04 -6.85
N TYR A 167 4.41 -18.17 -6.84
CA TYR A 167 3.57 -17.59 -7.91
C TYR A 167 3.62 -16.06 -7.93
N LEU A 168 3.74 -15.41 -6.78
CA LEU A 168 3.93 -13.97 -6.69
C LEU A 168 5.26 -13.55 -7.32
N ASP A 169 6.36 -14.24 -7.01
CA ASP A 169 7.69 -13.95 -7.56
C ASP A 169 7.73 -14.16 -9.09
N LYS A 170 7.02 -15.17 -9.60
CA LYS A 170 6.84 -15.44 -11.04
C LYS A 170 5.91 -14.44 -11.73
N LYS A 171 5.16 -13.64 -10.97
CA LYS A 171 4.07 -12.76 -11.46
C LYS A 171 2.93 -13.51 -12.15
N ASP A 172 2.70 -14.77 -11.77
CA ASP A 172 1.51 -15.52 -12.21
C ASP A 172 0.32 -15.24 -11.28
N TYR A 173 -0.33 -14.11 -11.52
CA TYR A 173 -1.43 -13.63 -10.68
C TYR A 173 -2.70 -14.49 -10.77
N ALA A 174 -2.89 -15.25 -11.86
CA ALA A 174 -4.08 -16.09 -12.03
C ALA A 174 -4.00 -17.33 -11.14
N SER A 175 -2.87 -18.03 -11.19
CA SER A 175 -2.58 -19.20 -10.34
C SER A 175 -2.54 -18.80 -8.86
N LEU A 176 -1.93 -17.64 -8.55
CA LEU A 176 -1.90 -17.07 -7.21
C LEU A 176 -3.31 -16.85 -6.65
N THR A 177 -4.19 -16.18 -7.40
CA THR A 177 -5.57 -15.88 -6.95
C THR A 177 -6.35 -17.17 -6.62
N ASN A 178 -6.18 -18.22 -7.42
CA ASN A 178 -6.83 -19.50 -7.18
C ASN A 178 -6.29 -20.16 -5.90
N LYS A 179 -4.96 -20.17 -5.71
CA LYS A 179 -4.34 -20.76 -4.53
C LYS A 179 -4.64 -20.00 -3.25
N VAL A 180 -4.63 -18.67 -3.27
CA VAL A 180 -5.01 -17.90 -2.06
C VAL A 180 -6.47 -18.12 -1.69
N ARG A 181 -7.37 -18.28 -2.67
CA ARG A 181 -8.76 -18.67 -2.41
C ARG A 181 -8.87 -20.06 -1.76
N GLU A 182 -8.04 -21.02 -2.16
CA GLU A 182 -7.96 -22.33 -1.50
C GLU A 182 -7.45 -22.19 -0.05
N ILE A 183 -6.44 -21.37 0.19
CA ILE A 183 -5.90 -21.11 1.54
C ILE A 183 -6.97 -20.46 2.43
N HIS A 184 -7.66 -19.42 1.96
CA HIS A 184 -8.75 -18.79 2.72
C HIS A 184 -9.87 -19.78 3.06
N LYS A 185 -10.26 -20.66 2.12
CA LYS A 185 -11.25 -21.72 2.40
C LYS A 185 -10.76 -22.69 3.47
N ALA A 186 -9.49 -23.08 3.44
CA ALA A 186 -8.91 -23.98 4.43
C ALA A 186 -8.70 -23.33 5.82
N CYS A 187 -8.67 -21.99 5.87
CA CYS A 187 -8.60 -21.20 7.10
C CYS A 187 -9.98 -20.84 7.68
N GLN A 188 -11.06 -20.99 6.91
CA GLN A 188 -12.43 -20.80 7.37
C GLN A 188 -12.98 -22.10 7.97
N ARG A 189 -13.75 -21.97 9.04
CA ARG A 189 -14.53 -23.08 9.62
C ARG A 189 -15.75 -23.36 8.74
N GLU A 190 -16.38 -24.53 8.91
CA GLU A 190 -17.61 -24.89 8.17
C GLU A 190 -18.76 -23.88 8.36
N ASP A 191 -18.76 -23.14 9.48
CA ASP A 191 -19.70 -22.05 9.75
C ASP A 191 -19.37 -20.73 9.03
N GLY A 192 -18.31 -20.69 8.22
CA GLY A 192 -17.86 -19.47 7.52
C GLY A 192 -17.14 -18.44 8.40
N THR A 193 -16.82 -18.80 9.65
CA THR A 193 -16.04 -17.97 10.58
C THR A 193 -14.55 -18.28 10.47
N ASP A 194 -13.70 -17.26 10.60
CA ASP A 194 -12.25 -17.43 10.57
C ASP A 194 -11.77 -18.20 11.81
N ASP A 195 -10.94 -19.22 11.61
CA ASP A 195 -10.37 -19.99 12.72
C ASP A 195 -9.21 -19.21 13.37
N PRO A 196 -9.31 -18.81 14.66
CA PRO A 196 -8.24 -18.06 15.33
C PRO A 196 -6.91 -18.83 15.38
N GLY A 197 -6.95 -20.19 15.40
CA GLY A 197 -5.75 -21.03 15.37
C GLY A 197 -5.04 -21.05 14.01
N LYS A 198 -5.75 -20.72 12.92
CA LYS A 198 -5.22 -20.59 11.56
C LYS A 198 -5.08 -19.11 11.14
N GLY A 199 -5.26 -18.18 12.07
CA GLY A 199 -5.22 -16.73 11.83
C GLY A 199 -3.89 -16.25 11.24
N THR A 200 -2.76 -16.86 11.63
CA THR A 200 -1.44 -16.53 11.07
C THR A 200 -1.37 -16.83 9.56
N TYR A 201 -1.84 -18.00 9.12
CA TYR A 201 -1.88 -18.35 7.70
C TYR A 201 -2.89 -17.50 6.91
N SER A 202 -4.01 -17.13 7.55
CA SER A 202 -4.99 -16.22 6.93
C SER A 202 -4.38 -14.82 6.71
N LEU A 203 -3.63 -14.30 7.68
CA LEU A 203 -2.90 -13.03 7.52
C LEU A 203 -1.82 -13.11 6.43
N GLU A 204 -1.06 -14.21 6.36
CA GLU A 204 -0.09 -14.42 5.28
C GLU A 204 -0.76 -14.47 3.90
N ALA A 205 -1.91 -15.15 3.79
CA ALA A 205 -2.71 -15.16 2.58
C ALA A 205 -3.17 -13.75 2.16
N TYR A 206 -3.68 -12.96 3.12
CA TYR A 206 -4.05 -11.57 2.86
C TYR A 206 -2.83 -10.72 2.47
N ALA A 207 -1.66 -10.92 3.09
CA ALA A 207 -0.44 -10.22 2.72
C ALA A 207 -0.04 -10.48 1.26
N LEU A 208 -0.11 -11.73 0.80
CA LEU A 208 0.18 -12.11 -0.59
C LEU A 208 -0.83 -11.52 -1.58
N GLU A 209 -2.12 -11.55 -1.24
CA GLU A 209 -3.15 -10.90 -2.07
C GLU A 209 -2.95 -9.37 -2.13
N ILE A 210 -2.63 -8.73 -1.02
CA ILE A 210 -2.38 -7.29 -0.95
C ILE A 210 -1.14 -6.92 -1.79
N GLN A 211 -0.05 -7.69 -1.69
CA GLN A 211 1.15 -7.49 -2.51
C GLN A 211 0.84 -7.63 -4.00
N MET A 212 0.10 -8.68 -4.39
CA MET A 212 -0.34 -8.86 -5.78
C MET A 212 -1.15 -7.65 -6.28
N TYR A 213 -2.16 -7.20 -5.53
CA TYR A 213 -2.99 -6.07 -5.96
C TYR A 213 -2.24 -4.72 -5.92
N ALA A 214 -1.22 -4.58 -5.07
CA ALA A 214 -0.34 -3.43 -5.05
C ALA A 214 0.48 -3.36 -6.35
N GLU A 215 1.05 -4.47 -6.82
CA GLU A 215 1.77 -4.52 -8.10
C GLU A 215 0.84 -4.28 -9.29
N MET A 216 -0.39 -4.81 -9.25
CA MET A 216 -1.41 -4.58 -10.28
C MET A 216 -2.03 -3.17 -10.22
N LYS A 217 -1.64 -2.32 -9.25
CA LYS A 217 -2.19 -0.97 -9.01
C LYS A 217 -3.73 -0.93 -8.88
N ASN A 218 -4.33 -1.96 -8.28
CA ASN A 218 -5.77 -2.04 -8.08
C ASN A 218 -6.18 -1.62 -6.65
N ASN A 219 -6.21 -0.30 -6.42
CA ASN A 219 -6.41 0.28 -5.09
C ASN A 219 -7.79 -0.06 -4.48
N LYS A 220 -8.83 -0.23 -5.31
CA LYS A 220 -10.20 -0.55 -4.83
C LYS A 220 -10.26 -1.91 -4.14
N ARG A 221 -9.66 -2.94 -4.75
CA ARG A 221 -9.61 -4.28 -4.16
C ARG A 221 -8.65 -4.33 -2.98
N LEU A 222 -7.50 -3.67 -3.10
CA LEU A 222 -6.52 -3.56 -2.02
C LEU A 222 -7.16 -3.01 -0.74
N LYS A 223 -7.96 -1.94 -0.83
CA LYS A 223 -8.67 -1.36 0.33
C LYS A 223 -9.61 -2.35 1.02
N SER A 224 -10.41 -3.07 0.24
CA SER A 224 -11.30 -4.09 0.81
C SER A 224 -10.53 -5.19 1.52
N LEU A 225 -9.39 -5.62 0.98
CA LEU A 225 -8.56 -6.67 1.55
C LEU A 225 -7.79 -6.19 2.77
N TYR A 226 -7.28 -4.97 2.74
CA TYR A 226 -6.62 -4.34 3.87
C TYR A 226 -7.55 -4.23 5.08
N GLN A 227 -8.78 -3.76 4.88
CA GLN A 227 -9.79 -3.72 5.94
C GLN A 227 -10.11 -5.12 6.50
N LYS A 228 -10.18 -6.14 5.64
CA LYS A 228 -10.37 -7.53 6.08
C LYS A 228 -9.16 -8.02 6.88
N ALA A 229 -7.94 -7.75 6.43
CA ALA A 229 -6.72 -8.14 7.14
C ALA A 229 -6.66 -7.54 8.54
N LEU A 230 -7.11 -6.29 8.74
CA LEU A 230 -7.20 -5.65 10.05
C LEU A 230 -8.25 -6.29 10.98
N THR A 231 -9.29 -6.92 10.44
CA THR A 231 -10.31 -7.61 11.24
C THR A 231 -9.88 -9.00 11.73
N VAL A 232 -8.87 -9.61 11.09
CA VAL A 232 -8.38 -10.93 11.47
C VAL A 232 -7.66 -10.85 12.81
N ARG A 233 -8.26 -11.44 13.84
CA ARG A 233 -7.63 -11.60 15.16
C ARG A 233 -6.72 -12.83 15.13
N SER A 234 -5.43 -12.62 14.92
CA SER A 234 -4.41 -13.64 15.21
C SER A 234 -3.95 -13.50 16.66
N ALA A 235 -3.80 -14.62 17.36
CA ALA A 235 -3.26 -14.63 18.72
C ALA A 235 -1.80 -14.17 18.77
N VAL A 236 -1.02 -14.50 17.74
CA VAL A 236 0.38 -14.08 17.57
C VAL A 236 0.68 -13.93 16.08
N PRO A 237 0.47 -12.75 15.49
CA PRO A 237 0.89 -12.46 14.12
C PRO A 237 2.41 -12.27 14.05
N HIS A 238 3.04 -12.73 12.96
CA HIS A 238 4.48 -12.53 12.75
C HIS A 238 4.76 -11.06 12.38
N PRO A 239 5.67 -10.35 13.06
CA PRO A 239 5.92 -8.91 12.82
C PRO A 239 6.20 -8.59 11.34
N LYS A 240 7.05 -9.37 10.67
CA LYS A 240 7.33 -9.22 9.22
C LYS A 240 6.07 -9.19 8.33
N VAL A 241 5.09 -10.06 8.59
CA VAL A 241 3.85 -10.13 7.80
C VAL A 241 2.96 -8.91 8.08
N GLN A 242 2.88 -8.48 9.34
CA GLN A 242 2.17 -7.25 9.69
C GLN A 242 2.84 -6.01 9.08
N GLY A 243 4.17 -5.97 9.06
CA GLY A 243 4.97 -4.93 8.41
C GLY A 243 4.59 -4.75 6.94
N ILE A 244 4.52 -5.85 6.19
CA ILE A 244 4.14 -5.88 4.77
C ILE A 244 2.70 -5.36 4.56
N ILE A 245 1.75 -5.84 5.36
CA ILE A 245 0.34 -5.45 5.25
C ILE A 245 0.20 -3.93 5.50
N ARG A 246 0.85 -3.43 6.57
CA ARG A 246 0.84 -2.01 6.94
C ARG A 246 1.57 -1.14 5.92
N GLU A 247 2.68 -1.60 5.36
CA GLU A 247 3.40 -0.87 4.30
C GLU A 247 2.51 -0.65 3.07
N CYS A 248 1.84 -1.71 2.62
CA CYS A 248 0.91 -1.65 1.49
C CYS A 248 -0.32 -0.80 1.81
N GLY A 249 -0.82 -0.85 3.06
CA GLY A 249 -1.87 0.05 3.55
C GLY A 249 -1.46 1.52 3.50
N GLY A 250 -0.23 1.84 3.94
CA GLY A 250 0.34 3.18 3.86
C GLY A 250 0.45 3.70 2.43
N LYS A 251 0.98 2.87 1.50
CA LYS A 251 1.06 3.19 0.07
C LYS A 251 -0.32 3.43 -0.56
N MET A 252 -1.31 2.64 -0.16
CA MET A 252 -2.70 2.85 -0.58
C MET A 252 -3.27 4.18 -0.05
N HIS A 253 -3.14 4.47 1.24
CA HIS A 253 -3.62 5.73 1.81
C HIS A 253 -2.94 6.96 1.18
N MET A 254 -1.66 6.85 0.81
CA MET A 254 -0.94 7.88 0.05
C MET A 254 -1.58 8.12 -1.32
N SER A 255 -1.97 7.06 -2.02
CA SER A 255 -2.67 7.19 -3.32
C SER A 255 -4.08 7.79 -3.22
N GLU A 256 -4.68 7.77 -2.03
CA GLU A 256 -5.97 8.40 -1.71
C GLU A 256 -5.80 9.81 -1.09
N GLU A 257 -4.57 10.34 -1.03
CA GLU A 257 -4.23 11.62 -0.37
C GLU A 257 -4.59 11.66 1.14
N ASN A 258 -4.78 10.50 1.77
CA ASN A 258 -5.07 10.36 3.20
C ASN A 258 -3.77 10.31 4.01
N TRP A 259 -3.07 11.45 4.10
CA TRP A 259 -1.73 11.57 4.70
C TRP A 259 -1.65 11.10 6.17
N LYS A 260 -2.72 11.33 6.95
CA LYS A 260 -2.75 10.99 8.39
C LYS A 260 -2.77 9.48 8.63
N GLU A 261 -3.65 8.77 7.93
CA GLU A 261 -3.76 7.31 8.04
C GLU A 261 -2.51 6.64 7.45
N ALA A 262 -1.99 7.17 6.34
CA ALA A 262 -0.72 6.72 5.77
C ALA A 262 0.45 6.82 6.76
N GLN A 263 0.56 7.95 7.48
CA GLN A 263 1.63 8.15 8.46
C GLN A 263 1.54 7.10 9.59
N SER A 264 0.34 6.87 10.11
CA SER A 264 0.11 5.86 11.15
C SER A 264 0.50 4.46 10.66
N ASP A 265 0.08 4.10 9.45
CA ASP A 265 0.37 2.79 8.86
C ASP A 265 1.87 2.59 8.58
N PHE A 266 2.57 3.59 8.04
CA PHE A 266 4.03 3.50 7.86
C PHE A 266 4.79 3.44 9.18
N PHE A 267 4.31 4.12 10.22
CA PHE A 267 4.94 4.06 11.54
C PHE A 267 4.76 2.69 12.19
N GLU A 268 3.56 2.10 12.11
CA GLU A 268 3.33 0.73 12.55
C GLU A 268 4.11 -0.29 11.72
N SER A 269 4.19 -0.09 10.40
CA SER A 269 5.01 -0.93 9.51
C SER A 269 6.48 -0.89 9.91
N PHE A 270 7.02 0.31 10.17
CA PHE A 270 8.39 0.50 10.62
C PHE A 270 8.69 -0.26 11.92
N LYS A 271 7.82 -0.16 12.94
CA LYS A 271 7.98 -0.90 14.21
C LYS A 271 8.05 -2.40 13.99
N ASN A 272 7.13 -2.92 13.18
CA ASN A 272 7.08 -4.34 12.85
C ASN A 272 8.35 -4.82 12.12
N TYR A 273 8.91 -4.00 11.23
CA TYR A 273 10.16 -4.32 10.54
C TYR A 273 11.40 -4.19 11.41
N ASP A 274 11.39 -3.25 12.36
CA ASP A 274 12.45 -3.07 13.35
C ASP A 274 12.51 -4.27 14.32
N GLU A 275 11.34 -4.70 14.83
CA GLU A 275 11.21 -5.91 15.66
C GLU A 275 11.60 -7.19 14.90
N ALA A 276 11.34 -7.24 13.59
CA ALA A 276 11.75 -8.35 12.73
C ALA A 276 13.22 -8.30 12.29
N GLY A 277 13.94 -7.21 12.56
CA GLY A 277 15.33 -7.03 12.11
C GLY A 277 15.52 -6.86 10.59
N SER A 278 14.44 -6.66 9.83
CA SER A 278 14.47 -6.58 8.35
C SER A 278 15.13 -5.28 7.86
N MET A 279 15.87 -5.34 6.73
CA MET A 279 16.43 -4.15 6.06
C MET A 279 15.35 -3.23 5.47
N GLN A 280 14.14 -3.75 5.24
CA GLN A 280 12.99 -2.99 4.74
C GLN A 280 12.59 -1.84 5.68
N ARG A 281 13.00 -1.88 6.97
CA ARG A 281 12.78 -0.78 7.92
C ARG A 281 13.34 0.55 7.41
N ILE A 282 14.47 0.53 6.70
CA ILE A 282 15.12 1.74 6.17
C ILE A 282 14.27 2.35 5.06
N GLN A 283 13.75 1.51 4.17
CA GLN A 283 12.87 1.93 3.08
C GLN A 283 11.55 2.50 3.63
N VAL A 284 10.91 1.80 4.56
CA VAL A 284 9.66 2.27 5.19
C VAL A 284 9.88 3.55 5.98
N LEU A 285 11.04 3.73 6.62
CA LEU A 285 11.39 4.97 7.31
C LEU A 285 11.50 6.15 6.33
N LYS A 286 12.04 5.95 5.12
CA LYS A 286 12.01 6.99 4.06
C LYS A 286 10.56 7.37 3.70
N TYR A 287 9.67 6.39 3.59
CA TYR A 287 8.24 6.62 3.31
C TYR A 287 7.52 7.35 4.45
N LEU A 288 7.80 7.00 5.69
CA LEU A 288 7.26 7.67 6.87
C LEU A 288 7.67 9.15 6.90
N VAL A 289 8.95 9.43 6.64
CA VAL A 289 9.48 10.80 6.62
C VAL A 289 8.82 11.61 5.51
N LEU A 290 8.73 11.04 4.30
CA LEU A 290 8.04 11.66 3.16
C LEU A 290 6.58 11.99 3.49
N THR A 291 5.86 11.05 4.08
CA THR A 291 4.45 11.21 4.47
C THR A 291 4.28 12.31 5.54
N THR A 292 5.23 12.40 6.47
CA THR A 292 5.22 13.45 7.51
C THR A 292 5.38 14.85 6.90
N MET A 293 6.24 14.99 5.87
CA MET A 293 6.38 16.26 5.14
C MET A 293 5.10 16.63 4.36
N LEU A 294 4.43 15.64 3.74
CA LEU A 294 3.15 15.83 3.04
C LEU A 294 1.99 16.19 3.97
N MET A 295 1.97 15.64 5.19
CA MET A 295 1.00 16.01 6.22
C MET A 295 1.15 17.48 6.68
N GLN A 296 2.22 18.18 6.27
CA GLN A 296 2.58 19.53 6.69
C GLN A 296 2.74 19.65 8.22
N SER A 297 3.16 18.55 8.86
CA SER A 297 3.42 18.53 10.30
C SER A 297 4.78 19.12 10.61
N ASP A 298 4.87 19.88 11.70
CA ASP A 298 6.14 20.40 12.22
C ASP A 298 6.87 19.37 13.10
N ILE A 299 6.26 18.22 13.37
CA ILE A 299 6.83 17.16 14.22
C ILE A 299 7.96 16.46 13.46
N ASN A 300 9.16 16.40 14.05
CA ASN A 300 10.26 15.67 13.46
C ASN A 300 10.04 14.15 13.63
N PRO A 301 9.95 13.36 12.54
CA PRO A 301 9.81 11.92 12.64
C PRO A 301 10.98 11.24 13.34
N PHE A 302 12.17 11.88 13.44
CA PHE A 302 13.36 11.35 14.12
C PHE A 302 13.43 11.67 15.63
N ASP A 303 12.47 12.42 16.17
CA ASP A 303 12.41 12.67 17.62
C ASP A 303 11.77 11.50 18.39
N SER A 304 11.14 10.54 17.69
CA SER A 304 10.61 9.32 18.30
C SER A 304 11.73 8.43 18.83
N GLN A 305 11.48 7.73 19.93
CA GLN A 305 12.49 6.84 20.55
C GLN A 305 12.95 5.74 19.58
N GLU A 306 12.05 5.31 18.70
CA GLU A 306 12.25 4.22 17.74
C GLU A 306 13.08 4.66 16.51
N THR A 307 12.99 5.93 16.12
CA THR A 307 13.63 6.45 14.89
C THR A 307 14.91 7.25 15.17
N LYS A 308 15.07 7.73 16.40
CA LYS A 308 16.26 8.49 16.84
C LYS A 308 17.60 7.79 16.58
N PRO A 309 17.76 6.46 16.78
CA PRO A 309 19.02 5.78 16.47
C PRO A 309 19.42 5.85 15.00
N TYR A 310 18.44 5.96 14.10
CA TYR A 310 18.62 5.94 12.66
C TYR A 310 19.02 7.28 12.05
N LYS A 311 19.04 8.36 12.85
CA LYS A 311 19.35 9.71 12.38
C LYS A 311 20.74 9.85 11.76
N ASN A 312 21.70 9.05 12.24
CA ASN A 312 23.09 9.09 11.78
C ASN A 312 23.41 8.03 10.72
N ASP A 313 22.43 7.22 10.28
CA ASP A 313 22.67 6.21 9.24
C ASP A 313 22.90 6.91 7.88
N PRO A 314 24.01 6.64 7.17
CA PRO A 314 24.29 7.23 5.86
C PRO A 314 23.18 7.00 4.81
N ARG A 315 22.41 5.92 4.94
CA ARG A 315 21.31 5.58 4.00
C ARG A 315 20.07 6.44 4.22
N ILE A 316 19.97 7.13 5.35
CA ILE A 316 18.81 7.96 5.78
C ILE A 316 19.20 9.42 5.96
N SER A 317 20.49 9.74 6.09
CA SER A 317 21.00 11.12 6.27
C SER A 317 20.38 12.13 5.31
N ALA A 318 20.24 11.79 4.03
CA ALA A 318 19.61 12.65 3.04
C ALA A 318 18.14 12.97 3.37
N MET A 319 17.38 12.01 3.89
CA MET A 319 16.00 12.25 4.36
C MET A 319 15.98 13.09 5.64
N THR A 320 16.93 12.90 6.54
CA THR A 320 17.06 13.75 7.74
C THR A 320 17.36 15.19 7.36
N ASP A 321 18.31 15.41 6.44
CA ASP A 321 18.63 16.74 5.92
C ASP A 321 17.44 17.39 5.19
N LEU A 322 16.64 16.60 4.45
CA LEU A 322 15.41 17.09 3.80
C LEU A 322 14.37 17.55 4.83
N VAL A 323 14.16 16.78 5.91
CA VAL A 323 13.26 17.17 7.00
C VAL A 323 13.75 18.44 7.67
N ASP A 324 15.04 18.52 7.99
CA ASP A 324 15.62 19.69 8.65
C ASP A 324 15.50 20.94 7.75
N ALA A 325 15.67 20.80 6.44
CA ALA A 325 15.44 21.87 5.47
C ALA A 325 13.95 22.27 5.40
N TYR A 326 13.04 21.29 5.40
CA TYR A 326 11.60 21.50 5.39
C TYR A 326 11.11 22.24 6.64
N GLN A 327 11.56 21.84 7.83
CA GLN A 327 11.21 22.48 9.11
C GLN A 327 11.73 23.91 9.22
N ARG A 328 12.84 24.24 8.57
CA ARG A 328 13.41 25.60 8.56
C ARG A 328 12.83 26.50 7.46
N ASP A 329 11.92 25.97 6.63
CA ASP A 329 11.42 26.60 5.41
C ASP A 329 12.57 27.04 4.46
N ASP A 330 13.68 26.30 4.41
CA ASP A 330 14.83 26.61 3.54
C ASP A 330 14.73 25.86 2.21
N ILE A 331 14.16 26.55 1.21
CA ILE A 331 14.00 26.02 -0.14
C ILE A 331 15.32 25.78 -0.88
N HIS A 332 16.35 26.59 -0.62
CA HIS A 332 17.62 26.46 -1.33
C HIS A 332 18.41 25.24 -0.86
N ARG A 333 18.40 25.00 0.45
CA ARG A 333 18.99 23.78 1.01
C ARG A 333 18.20 22.54 0.59
N TYR A 334 16.86 22.61 0.58
CA TYR A 334 16.03 21.52 0.08
C TYR A 334 16.37 21.14 -1.38
N GLU A 335 16.49 22.13 -2.27
CA GLU A 335 16.86 21.89 -3.67
C GLU A 335 18.30 21.39 -3.85
N SER A 336 19.25 21.84 -3.03
CA SER A 336 20.63 21.32 -3.10
C SER A 336 20.68 19.86 -2.68
N ILE A 337 19.99 19.48 -1.60
CA ILE A 337 19.95 18.11 -1.10
C ILE A 337 19.34 17.16 -2.15
N LEU A 338 18.24 17.55 -2.80
CA LEU A 338 17.64 16.74 -3.87
C LEU A 338 18.56 16.59 -5.11
N LYS A 339 19.36 17.61 -5.43
CA LYS A 339 20.32 17.54 -6.55
C LYS A 339 21.52 16.67 -6.24
N GLU A 340 22.01 16.72 -5.00
CA GLU A 340 23.15 15.94 -4.52
C GLU A 340 22.79 14.45 -4.34
N ASN A 341 21.54 14.16 -3.95
CA ASN A 341 21.09 12.80 -3.64
C ASN A 341 20.07 12.30 -4.68
N GLN A 342 20.47 12.20 -5.95
CA GLN A 342 19.62 11.66 -7.01
C GLN A 342 19.20 10.20 -6.76
N ASP A 343 19.95 9.46 -5.94
CA ASP A 343 19.63 8.10 -5.53
C ASP A 343 18.28 8.00 -4.80
N LEU A 344 17.81 9.08 -4.16
CA LEU A 344 16.48 9.12 -3.55
C LEU A 344 15.36 9.01 -4.59
N LEU A 345 15.59 9.51 -5.80
CA LEU A 345 14.64 9.47 -6.91
C LEU A 345 14.65 8.13 -7.65
N ALA A 346 15.59 7.23 -7.32
CA ALA A 346 15.59 5.88 -7.86
C ALA A 346 14.39 5.05 -7.35
N ASP A 347 13.84 5.39 -6.18
CA ASP A 347 12.61 4.79 -5.68
C ASP A 347 11.38 5.39 -6.39
N PRO A 348 10.60 4.59 -7.16
CA PRO A 348 9.44 5.10 -7.89
C PRO A 348 8.38 5.74 -6.99
N PHE A 349 8.21 5.22 -5.78
CA PHE A 349 7.21 5.72 -4.83
C PHE A 349 7.62 7.09 -4.26
N ILE A 350 8.91 7.31 -4.01
CA ILE A 350 9.40 8.61 -3.56
C ILE A 350 9.31 9.63 -4.71
N ALA A 351 9.73 9.23 -5.92
CA ALA A 351 9.70 10.10 -7.09
C ALA A 351 8.29 10.62 -7.42
N GLU A 352 7.25 9.79 -7.27
CA GLU A 352 5.86 10.20 -7.55
C GLU A 352 5.33 11.25 -6.55
N ASN A 353 5.81 11.23 -5.30
CA ASN A 353 5.26 12.03 -4.20
C ASN A 353 6.14 13.23 -3.81
N ILE A 354 7.43 13.22 -4.15
CA ILE A 354 8.38 14.28 -3.80
C ILE A 354 8.07 15.61 -4.50
N ASP A 355 7.44 15.55 -5.68
CA ASP A 355 7.01 16.72 -6.43
C ASP A 355 5.95 17.53 -5.67
N GLU A 356 5.04 16.84 -4.98
CA GLU A 356 4.00 17.49 -4.17
C GLU A 356 4.59 18.11 -2.89
N VAL A 357 5.58 17.45 -2.26
CA VAL A 357 6.37 18.06 -1.17
C VAL A 357 7.08 19.32 -1.66
N SER A 358 7.72 19.25 -2.83
CA SER A 358 8.43 20.37 -3.44
C SER A 358 7.47 21.54 -3.71
N ARG A 359 6.27 21.26 -4.23
CA ARG A 359 5.21 22.27 -4.45
C ARG A 359 4.74 22.91 -3.14
N ASN A 360 4.55 22.11 -2.09
CA ASN A 360 4.18 22.62 -0.77
C ASN A 360 5.25 23.52 -0.17
N MET A 361 6.52 23.13 -0.29
CA MET A 361 7.67 23.91 0.15
C MET A 361 7.79 25.25 -0.61
N ARG A 362 7.64 25.20 -1.94
CA ARG A 362 7.61 26.39 -2.81
C ARG A 362 6.49 27.34 -2.43
N SER A 363 5.29 26.80 -2.19
CA SER A 363 4.13 27.58 -1.78
C SER A 363 4.35 28.28 -0.42
N LYS A 364 4.92 27.58 0.57
CA LYS A 364 5.31 28.17 1.86
C LYS A 364 6.37 29.26 1.69
N ALA A 365 7.40 29.01 0.89
CA ALA A 365 8.47 29.98 0.61
C ALA A 365 7.94 31.24 -0.09
N VAL A 366 7.03 31.09 -1.06
CA VAL A 366 6.35 32.22 -1.73
C VAL A 366 5.56 33.05 -0.71
N LEU A 367 4.73 32.41 0.12
CA LEU A 367 3.94 33.12 1.14
C LEU A 367 4.82 33.91 2.12
N LYS A 368 5.93 33.33 2.57
CA LYS A 368 6.90 33.98 3.46
C LYS A 368 7.60 35.16 2.78
N LEU A 369 7.95 35.02 1.49
CA LEU A 369 8.61 36.07 0.73
C LEU A 369 7.69 37.26 0.43
N ILE A 370 6.40 37.00 0.14
CA ILE A 370 5.45 38.07 -0.23
C ILE A 370 4.80 38.75 0.98
N ALA A 371 4.84 38.15 2.16
CA ALA A 371 4.18 38.66 3.37
C ALA A 371 4.41 40.17 3.66
N PRO A 372 5.61 40.75 3.49
CA PRO A 372 5.82 42.18 3.77
C PRO A 372 5.45 43.11 2.60
N TYR A 373 5.04 42.59 1.43
CA TYR A 373 4.83 43.38 0.22
C TYR A 373 3.35 43.49 -0.17
N THR A 374 2.89 44.71 -0.47
CA THR A 374 1.54 44.97 -1.02
C THR A 374 1.49 44.82 -2.54
N ARG A 375 2.60 45.13 -3.22
CA ARG A 375 2.75 44.96 -4.67
C ARG A 375 4.14 44.41 -4.99
N PHE A 376 4.19 43.39 -5.83
CA PHE A 376 5.45 42.76 -6.24
C PHE A 376 5.39 42.28 -7.70
N THR A 377 6.54 42.07 -8.31
CA THR A 377 6.67 41.53 -9.68
C THR A 377 6.85 40.02 -9.64
N LEU A 378 6.35 39.30 -10.65
CA LEU A 378 6.55 37.86 -10.75
C LEU A 378 8.05 37.50 -10.91
N GLN A 379 8.81 38.37 -11.58
CA GLN A 379 10.26 38.21 -11.74
C GLN A 379 11.03 38.32 -10.43
N PHE A 380 10.54 39.11 -9.45
CA PHE A 380 11.15 39.20 -8.13
C PHE A 380 11.11 37.84 -7.42
N ILE A 381 9.95 37.19 -7.42
CA ILE A 381 9.78 35.85 -6.82
C ILE A 381 10.61 34.81 -7.58
N SER A 382 10.54 34.82 -8.92
CA SER A 382 11.29 33.90 -9.77
C SER A 382 12.81 33.95 -9.51
N LYS A 383 13.38 35.16 -9.35
CA LYS A 383 14.81 35.32 -9.05
C LYS A 383 15.19 34.86 -7.64
N HIS A 384 14.34 35.14 -6.64
CA HIS A 384 14.62 34.77 -5.26
C HIS A 384 14.49 33.27 -5.03
N ILE A 385 13.47 32.62 -5.59
CA ILE A 385 13.21 31.19 -5.39
C ILE A 385 13.93 30.32 -6.44
N LYS A 386 14.43 30.91 -7.53
CA LYS A 386 15.11 30.24 -8.67
C LYS A 386 14.20 29.30 -9.47
N ILE A 387 12.96 29.73 -9.68
CA ILE A 387 11.90 28.97 -10.36
C ILE A 387 11.42 29.74 -11.60
N PRO A 388 11.00 29.08 -12.70
CA PRO A 388 10.45 29.78 -13.86
C PRO A 388 9.21 30.61 -13.51
N VAL A 389 9.05 31.74 -14.22
CA VAL A 389 7.94 32.68 -14.00
C VAL A 389 6.57 32.03 -14.21
N SER A 390 6.47 31.05 -15.11
CA SER A 390 5.24 30.27 -15.34
C SER A 390 4.81 29.52 -14.10
N GLU A 391 5.73 28.81 -13.44
CA GLU A 391 5.42 28.04 -12.25
C GLU A 391 5.11 28.94 -11.04
N VAL A 392 5.78 30.10 -10.94
CA VAL A 392 5.42 31.12 -9.93
C VAL A 392 3.97 31.60 -10.12
N GLN A 393 3.55 31.81 -11.38
CA GLN A 393 2.18 32.20 -11.68
C GLN A 393 1.18 31.08 -11.33
N ASP A 394 1.52 29.83 -11.60
CA ASP A 394 0.68 28.67 -11.26
C ASP A 394 0.51 28.53 -9.73
N ILE A 395 1.62 28.62 -8.98
CA ILE A 395 1.61 28.58 -7.50
C ILE A 395 0.74 29.71 -6.95
N LEU A 396 0.92 30.94 -7.43
CA LEU A 396 0.10 32.07 -7.00
C LEU A 396 -1.37 31.90 -7.38
N GLY A 397 -1.65 31.32 -8.55
CA GLY A 397 -3.00 30.97 -8.99
C GLY A 397 -3.69 30.03 -8.02
N VAL A 398 -3.03 28.93 -7.64
CA VAL A 398 -3.54 27.97 -6.64
C VAL A 398 -3.76 28.67 -5.29
N LEU A 399 -2.78 29.45 -4.81
CA LEU A 399 -2.91 30.17 -3.54
C LEU A 399 -4.07 31.17 -3.50
N ILE A 400 -4.41 31.79 -4.63
CA ILE A 400 -5.55 32.71 -4.76
C ILE A 400 -6.87 31.95 -4.79
N VAL A 401 -6.94 30.85 -5.55
CA VAL A 401 -8.14 30.00 -5.64
C VAL A 401 -8.45 29.35 -4.28
N ASP A 402 -7.43 28.88 -3.58
CA ASP A 402 -7.52 28.32 -2.21
C ASP A 402 -7.84 29.38 -1.15
N LYS A 403 -7.97 30.66 -1.54
CA LYS A 403 -8.23 31.81 -0.67
C LYS A 403 -7.18 32.02 0.42
N ARG A 404 -6.00 31.38 0.30
CA ARG A 404 -4.84 31.59 1.19
C ARG A 404 -4.16 32.93 0.94
N LEU A 405 -4.22 33.42 -0.31
CA LEU A 405 -3.72 34.72 -0.71
C LEU A 405 -4.83 35.52 -1.38
N ARG A 406 -5.21 36.67 -0.80
CA ARG A 406 -6.14 37.61 -1.45
C ARG A 406 -5.35 38.56 -2.35
N ALA A 407 -5.16 38.20 -3.60
CA ALA A 407 -4.42 39.02 -4.55
C ALA A 407 -5.01 38.99 -5.96
N LYS A 408 -4.68 40.02 -6.75
CA LYS A 408 -4.95 40.08 -8.19
C LYS A 408 -3.64 40.01 -8.97
N ILE A 409 -3.61 39.15 -9.99
CA ILE A 409 -2.48 39.03 -10.90
C ILE A 409 -2.75 39.87 -12.15
N ASN A 410 -1.91 40.87 -12.41
CA ASN A 410 -1.90 41.60 -13.67
C ASN A 410 -0.89 40.93 -14.62
N GLN A 411 -1.39 40.08 -15.53
CA GLN A 411 -0.55 39.33 -16.46
C GLN A 411 0.18 40.23 -17.47
N ALA A 412 -0.43 41.32 -17.93
CA ALA A 412 0.17 42.23 -18.91
C ALA A 412 1.42 42.94 -18.36
N ASN A 413 1.37 43.35 -17.10
CA ASN A 413 2.48 44.04 -16.43
C ASN A 413 3.37 43.10 -15.59
N GLY A 414 2.99 41.82 -15.45
CA GLY A 414 3.70 40.85 -14.60
C GLY A 414 3.75 41.25 -13.12
N THR A 415 2.76 42.01 -12.63
CA THR A 415 2.69 42.47 -11.24
C THR A 415 1.52 41.85 -10.50
N VAL A 416 1.71 41.54 -9.23
CA VAL A 416 0.67 41.06 -8.33
C VAL A 416 0.40 42.12 -7.28
N GLU A 417 -0.87 42.37 -7.03
CA GLU A 417 -1.36 43.32 -6.04
C GLU A 417 -2.15 42.57 -4.97
N VAL A 418 -1.65 42.61 -3.74
CA VAL A 418 -2.29 42.00 -2.58
C VAL A 418 -3.43 42.92 -2.16
N MET A 419 -4.65 42.39 -2.15
CA MET A 419 -5.80 43.11 -1.64
C MET A 419 -5.73 43.14 -0.12
N THR A 420 -5.25 44.25 0.43
CA THR A 420 -5.59 44.59 1.81
C THR A 420 -7.06 45.00 1.79
N SER A 421 -7.98 44.07 2.09
CA SER A 421 -9.39 44.41 2.23
C SER A 421 -9.51 45.47 3.31
N THR A 422 -9.79 46.70 2.89
CA THR A 422 -10.21 47.79 3.76
C THR A 422 -11.53 47.40 4.41
N GLU A 423 -11.73 47.83 5.65
CA GLU A 423 -12.88 47.53 6.51
C GLU A 423 -14.25 47.81 5.84
N ASP A 424 -14.26 48.59 4.75
CA ASP A 424 -15.41 49.01 3.97
C ASP A 424 -16.19 47.86 3.32
N THR A 425 -15.53 46.81 2.80
CA THR A 425 -16.26 45.74 2.10
C THR A 425 -17.08 44.88 3.07
N VAL A 426 -16.56 44.65 4.27
CA VAL A 426 -17.27 43.89 5.32
C VAL A 426 -18.47 44.67 5.83
N HIS A 427 -18.37 45.99 5.93
CA HIS A 427 -19.48 46.84 6.33
C HIS A 427 -20.60 46.87 5.26
N LEU A 428 -20.21 46.93 3.98
CA LEU A 428 -21.14 46.87 2.86
C LEU A 428 -21.83 45.51 2.73
N ASP A 429 -21.12 44.41 2.95
CA ASP A 429 -21.71 43.06 2.97
C ASP A 429 -22.75 42.94 4.10
N LYS A 430 -22.44 43.42 5.31
CA LYS A 430 -23.39 43.44 6.44
C LYS A 430 -24.62 44.32 6.18
N LEU A 431 -24.44 45.46 5.52
CA LEU A 431 -25.56 46.32 5.10
C LEU A 431 -26.43 45.63 4.04
N SER A 432 -25.82 44.89 3.11
CA SER A 432 -26.52 44.09 2.12
C SER A 432 -27.32 42.96 2.77
N ASP A 433 -26.75 42.25 3.75
CA ASP A 433 -27.42 41.21 4.51
C ASP A 433 -28.62 41.78 5.29
N TRP A 434 -28.44 42.95 5.93
CA TRP A 434 -29.53 43.62 6.63
C TRP A 434 -30.63 44.08 5.69
N THR A 435 -30.27 44.65 4.54
CA THR A 435 -31.24 45.08 3.51
C THR A 435 -32.03 43.89 2.99
N SER A 436 -31.36 42.76 2.74
CA SER A 436 -32.01 41.51 2.30
C SER A 436 -32.94 40.95 3.37
N ALA A 437 -32.55 41.00 4.65
CA ALA A 437 -33.40 40.58 5.76
C ALA A 437 -34.65 41.47 5.91
N VAL A 438 -34.52 42.78 5.70
CA VAL A 438 -35.65 43.72 5.69
C VAL A 438 -36.56 43.46 4.49
N ASP A 439 -36.01 43.17 3.31
CA ASP A 439 -36.78 42.83 2.11
C ASP A 439 -37.54 41.50 2.30
N HIS A 440 -36.91 40.50 2.92
CA HIS A 440 -37.57 39.26 3.32
C HIS A 440 -38.71 39.52 4.30
N LEU A 441 -38.48 40.34 5.33
CA LEU A 441 -39.51 40.67 6.32
C LEU A 441 -40.68 41.45 5.70
N TRP A 442 -40.38 42.38 4.79
CA TRP A 442 -41.38 43.10 3.98
C TRP A 442 -42.20 42.11 3.14
N SER A 443 -41.52 41.20 2.42
CA SER A 443 -42.18 40.20 1.57
C SER A 443 -43.06 39.23 2.36
N SER A 444 -42.61 38.72 3.51
CA SER A 444 -43.40 37.81 4.33
C SER A 444 -44.56 38.52 5.04
N LEU A 445 -44.41 39.77 5.48
CA LEU A 445 -45.52 40.50 6.11
C LEU A 445 -46.62 40.90 5.12
N LEU A 446 -46.25 41.33 3.91
CA LEU A 446 -47.22 41.86 2.94
C LEU A 446 -47.76 40.80 1.97
N ASN A 447 -46.98 39.77 1.62
CA ASN A 447 -47.44 38.71 0.70
C ASN A 447 -47.90 37.43 1.42
N GLU A 448 -47.33 37.11 2.59
CA GLU A 448 -47.62 35.85 3.32
C GLU A 448 -48.40 36.06 4.63
N GLY A 449 -48.46 37.29 5.15
CA GLY A 449 -49.22 37.63 6.35
C GLY A 449 -50.73 37.61 6.12
N GLU A 450 -51.46 36.78 6.88
CA GLU A 450 -52.92 36.67 6.80
C GLU A 450 -53.69 37.98 7.07
N GLY A 451 -53.03 39.02 7.60
CA GLY A 451 -53.64 40.33 7.85
C GLY A 451 -53.93 41.18 6.59
N PHE A 452 -53.33 40.86 5.44
CA PHE A 452 -53.53 41.58 4.17
C PHE A 452 -54.08 40.70 3.04
N ARG A 453 -54.42 39.43 3.32
CA ARG A 453 -55.25 38.65 2.41
C ARG A 453 -56.67 39.21 2.47
N SER A 454 -57.08 39.93 1.42
CA SER A 454 -58.46 40.38 1.25
C SER A 454 -59.37 39.15 1.11
N GLU A 455 -59.93 38.68 2.23
CA GLU A 455 -61.18 37.94 2.23
C GLU A 455 -62.32 38.95 2.21
N GLU A 456 -62.80 39.27 1.00
CA GLU A 456 -64.23 39.26 0.65
C GLU A 456 -64.43 39.95 -0.71
N ALA A 457 -64.45 39.16 -1.78
CA ALA A 457 -65.12 39.51 -3.02
C ALA A 457 -66.13 38.41 -3.37
N HIS A 458 -67.22 38.34 -2.61
CA HIS A 458 -68.47 37.68 -3.01
C HIS A 458 -69.62 38.67 -2.82
N GLY A 459 -70.20 39.16 -3.93
CA GLY A 459 -71.57 39.69 -3.90
C GLY A 459 -71.85 41.01 -4.65
N SER A 460 -72.12 40.88 -5.96
CA SER A 460 -73.10 41.64 -6.76
C SER A 460 -73.00 43.17 -6.96
N GLY A 461 -73.06 43.59 -8.23
CA GLY A 461 -73.99 44.66 -8.64
C GLY A 461 -73.43 45.91 -9.31
N SER A 462 -73.38 45.89 -10.65
CA SER A 462 -73.88 46.95 -11.56
C SER A 462 -73.27 48.37 -11.59
N PHE A 463 -72.64 48.65 -12.74
CA PHE A 463 -72.72 49.86 -13.59
C PHE A 463 -72.05 51.21 -13.21
N GLY A 464 -71.32 51.74 -14.21
CA GLY A 464 -71.02 53.17 -14.45
C GLY A 464 -69.71 53.64 -13.81
N GLY A 465 -68.66 54.06 -14.51
CA GLY A 465 -68.56 54.72 -15.80
C GLY A 465 -68.13 56.18 -15.58
N LEU A 466 -66.88 56.51 -15.97
CA LEU A 466 -66.28 57.80 -16.39
C LEU A 466 -64.88 58.00 -15.76
N MET A 467 -63.81 57.90 -16.56
CA MET A 467 -63.15 59.03 -17.27
C MET A 467 -62.32 59.93 -16.35
N ALA A 468 -60.99 59.78 -16.43
CA ALA A 468 -60.03 60.89 -16.57
C ALA A 468 -58.63 60.35 -16.93
N TYR A 469 -58.38 60.18 -18.24
CA TYR A 469 -57.09 60.52 -18.88
C TYR A 469 -57.22 61.97 -19.42
N PRO A 470 -56.19 62.70 -19.96
CA PRO A 470 -54.80 62.34 -20.33
C PRO A 470 -53.74 63.46 -20.06
N MET A 471 -52.55 63.32 -20.70
CA MET A 471 -51.43 64.26 -20.98
C MET A 471 -50.22 64.09 -20.06
N GLY A 472 -49.01 63.70 -20.49
CA GLY A 472 -48.44 63.55 -21.83
C GLY A 472 -47.09 64.28 -21.90
N MET A 473 -45.99 63.56 -22.04
CA MET A 473 -44.98 63.83 -23.09
C MET A 473 -43.94 62.71 -23.18
N GLU A 474 -43.85 62.16 -24.39
CA GLU A 474 -42.83 61.26 -24.92
C GLU A 474 -41.50 61.98 -25.19
N SER A 475 -40.41 61.20 -25.16
CA SER A 475 -39.47 61.00 -26.29
C SER A 475 -38.31 60.14 -25.76
N GLY A 476 -38.19 58.84 -26.09
CA GLY A 476 -37.65 58.27 -27.35
C GLY A 476 -36.15 57.93 -27.13
N ASN A 477 -35.58 56.73 -27.31
CA ASN A 477 -35.82 55.54 -28.14
C ASN A 477 -35.44 54.28 -27.32
N ALA A 478 -36.19 53.16 -27.28
CA ALA A 478 -36.50 52.15 -28.32
C ALA A 478 -35.28 51.31 -28.79
N ILE A 479 -35.01 50.12 -28.19
CA ILE A 479 -35.38 48.72 -28.61
C ILE A 479 -34.24 48.03 -29.45
N PRO A 480 -34.06 46.68 -29.57
CA PRO A 480 -34.63 45.46 -28.92
C PRO A 480 -33.55 44.47 -28.34
N SER A 481 -33.81 43.62 -27.34
CA SER A 481 -34.54 42.32 -27.33
C SER A 481 -34.07 41.21 -28.28
N ARG A 482 -33.72 40.05 -27.68
CA ARG A 482 -33.94 38.66 -28.14
C ARG A 482 -33.46 37.75 -27.00
N GLY A 483 -34.15 36.76 -26.45
CA GLY A 483 -35.46 36.15 -26.72
C GLY A 483 -35.52 34.88 -25.85
N ALA A 484 -36.69 34.58 -25.28
CA ALA A 484 -36.90 33.45 -24.39
C ALA A 484 -36.93 32.10 -25.14
N GLY A 485 -36.31 31.08 -24.56
CA GLY A 485 -36.44 29.66 -24.94
C GLY A 485 -37.31 28.91 -23.94
N HIS A 486 -38.28 28.17 -24.47
CA HIS A 486 -39.45 27.63 -23.81
C HIS A 486 -39.24 26.24 -23.19
N ARG A 487 -39.89 26.01 -22.04
CA ARG A 487 -40.57 24.80 -21.52
C ARG A 487 -40.11 23.38 -21.94
N GLY A 488 -40.00 22.52 -20.92
CA GLY A 488 -40.24 21.07 -21.02
C GLY A 488 -40.59 20.45 -19.66
N ARG A 489 -41.85 20.04 -19.48
CA ARG A 489 -42.41 19.30 -18.32
C ARG A 489 -41.99 17.82 -18.34
N GLY A 490 -41.85 17.20 -17.17
CA GLY A 490 -41.90 15.74 -17.00
C GLY A 490 -42.00 15.32 -15.53
N ALA A 491 -43.10 14.66 -15.16
CA ALA A 491 -43.52 14.36 -13.80
C ALA A 491 -43.22 12.91 -13.36
N ARG A 492 -43.01 12.71 -12.04
CA ARG A 492 -43.26 11.50 -11.20
C ARG A 492 -42.67 11.81 -9.81
N GLY A 493 -43.33 11.78 -8.65
CA GLY A 493 -44.55 11.09 -8.21
C GLY A 493 -44.17 9.88 -7.33
N GLY A 494 -43.97 10.06 -6.03
CA GLY A 494 -43.74 8.97 -5.06
C GLY A 494 -43.68 9.44 -3.60
N ARG A 495 -44.72 9.10 -2.82
CA ARG A 495 -44.96 9.44 -1.40
C ARG A 495 -44.06 8.63 -0.44
N GLY A 496 -43.83 9.17 0.77
CA GLY A 496 -43.88 8.36 1.99
C GLY A 496 -42.97 8.76 3.17
N GLY A 497 -43.58 9.27 4.24
CA GLY A 497 -43.27 8.86 5.62
C GLY A 497 -42.22 9.66 6.41
N GLY A 498 -42.69 10.63 7.21
CA GLY A 498 -41.90 11.24 8.28
C GLY A 498 -41.79 10.35 9.53
N LYS A 499 -40.73 10.58 10.31
CA LYS A 499 -40.69 10.32 11.75
C LYS A 499 -39.80 11.36 12.44
N ALA A 500 -40.32 11.88 13.54
CA ALA A 500 -39.78 12.95 14.36
C ALA A 500 -38.55 12.52 15.17
N LEU A 501 -37.63 13.48 15.35
CA LEU A 501 -36.50 13.42 16.27
C LEU A 501 -36.92 14.03 17.62
N VAL A 502 -36.69 13.28 18.70
CA VAL A 502 -36.69 13.75 20.09
C VAL A 502 -35.21 13.81 20.53
N PRO A 503 -34.72 14.89 21.14
CA PRO A 503 -33.38 14.92 21.71
C PRO A 503 -33.38 14.37 23.15
N PRO A 504 -32.37 13.60 23.58
CA PRO A 504 -32.23 13.22 24.98
C PRO A 504 -31.39 14.23 25.77
N VAL A 505 -31.65 14.19 27.08
CA VAL A 505 -30.96 14.81 28.21
C VAL A 505 -29.52 14.29 28.34
#